data_AF-B5H4M2-F1
#
_entry.id   AF-B5H4M2-F1
#
_cell.length_a   1.000
_cell.length_b   1.000
_cell.length_c   1.000
_cell.angle_alpha   90.00
_cell.angle_beta   90.00
_cell.angle_gamma   90.00
#
_symmetry.space_group_name_H-M   'P 1'
#
loop_
_entity.id
_entity.type
_entity.pdbx_description
1 polymer ?
#
loop_
_entity_poly.entity_id
_entity_poly.type
_entity_poly.pdbx_seq_one_letter_code
_entity_poly.pdbx_strand_id
1 'polypeptide(L)'
;AFTGFGSVWTLVAALVYTATSGLAVARPLKGALDWLVPPVFRAAEYGTILLLAAHAEVNGALPAAFGLVAAVAYHHYDTVYRIRGGTGAPPHWLVRAIGGHEGRVLAVAALAFLLPAQITLALTVLAVAVAVLVLVESIRFWVSSQAPAVHDEGEPA
;
A
#
# COMPACT_ATOMS: atom_id res chain seq x y z
N ALA A 1 1.76 -0.99 -28.83
CA ALA A 1 1.05 -2.28 -28.92
C ALA A 1 1.18 -3.13 -27.64
N PHE A 2 2.36 -3.21 -26.99
CA PHE A 2 2.58 -4.12 -25.85
C PHE A 2 2.38 -3.51 -24.44
N THR A 3 2.29 -2.19 -24.31
CA THR A 3 2.32 -1.47 -23.02
C THR A 3 1.00 -0.76 -22.67
N GLY A 4 -0.11 -1.12 -23.31
CA GLY A 4 -1.42 -0.49 -23.05
C GLY A 4 -1.91 -0.73 -21.61
N PHE A 5 -2.75 0.17 -21.11
CA PHE A 5 -3.52 -0.05 -19.89
C PHE A 5 -4.26 -1.39 -19.96
N GLY A 6 -4.15 -2.22 -18.91
CA GLY A 6 -4.73 -3.57 -18.90
C GLY A 6 -4.03 -4.59 -19.81
N SER A 7 -2.79 -4.35 -20.25
CA SER A 7 -1.99 -5.34 -20.99
C SER A 7 -1.53 -6.51 -20.11
N VAL A 8 -1.41 -7.71 -20.69
CA VAL A 8 -0.83 -8.90 -20.03
C VAL A 8 0.58 -8.62 -19.50
N TRP A 9 1.34 -7.75 -20.18
CA TRP A 9 2.70 -7.39 -19.74
C TRP A 9 2.70 -6.63 -18.42
N THR A 10 1.67 -5.83 -18.13
CA THR A 10 1.50 -5.18 -16.83
C THR A 10 1.31 -6.22 -15.73
N LEU A 11 0.52 -7.26 -15.99
CA LEU A 11 0.30 -8.35 -15.04
C LEU A 11 1.59 -9.16 -14.82
N VAL A 12 2.33 -9.46 -15.88
CA VAL A 12 3.63 -10.13 -15.79
C VAL A 12 4.63 -9.29 -14.99
N ALA A 13 4.70 -7.98 -15.23
CA ALA A 13 5.56 -7.08 -14.47
C ALA A 13 5.18 -7.05 -12.98
N ALA A 14 3.88 -7.05 -12.66
CA ALA A 14 3.41 -7.12 -11.28
C ALA A 14 3.79 -8.46 -10.61
N LEU A 15 3.68 -9.59 -11.31
CA LEU A 15 4.13 -10.89 -10.81
C LEU A 15 5.64 -10.94 -10.54
N VAL A 16 6.44 -10.38 -11.46
CA VAL A 16 7.89 -10.25 -11.28
C VAL A 16 8.20 -9.37 -10.08
N TYR A 17 7.51 -8.24 -9.93
CA TYR A 17 7.63 -7.39 -8.75
C TYR A 17 7.31 -8.15 -7.46
N THR A 18 6.20 -8.88 -7.41
CA THR A 18 5.81 -9.68 -6.24
C THR A 18 6.85 -10.73 -5.87
N ALA A 19 7.39 -11.45 -6.85
CA ALA A 19 8.42 -12.45 -6.61
C ALA A 19 9.73 -11.81 -6.13
N THR A 20 10.18 -10.75 -6.80
CA THR A 20 11.45 -10.08 -6.50
C THR A 20 11.41 -9.31 -5.18
N SER A 21 10.27 -8.70 -4.81
CA SER A 21 10.11 -8.05 -3.51
C SER A 21 10.17 -9.06 -2.37
N GLY A 22 9.51 -10.21 -2.53
CA GLY A 22 9.58 -11.30 -1.55
C GLY A 22 11.00 -11.83 -1.37
N LEU A 23 11.73 -12.02 -2.47
CA LEU A 23 13.14 -12.43 -2.43
C LEU A 23 14.04 -11.38 -1.76
N ALA A 24 13.79 -10.09 -2.00
CA ALA A 24 14.58 -9.00 -1.41
C ALA A 24 14.49 -8.96 0.12
N VAL A 25 13.34 -9.35 0.70
CA VAL A 25 13.12 -9.37 2.16
C VAL A 25 13.27 -10.74 2.81
N ALA A 26 13.56 -11.79 2.03
CA ALA A 26 13.73 -13.16 2.54
C ALA A 26 14.99 -13.33 3.41
N ARG A 27 15.96 -12.42 3.29
CA ARG A 27 17.20 -12.41 4.08
C ARG A 27 17.17 -11.33 5.16
N PRO A 28 17.97 -11.47 6.25
CA PRO A 28 18.11 -10.40 7.23
C PRO A 28 18.58 -9.09 6.59
N LEU A 29 17.86 -8.00 6.89
CA LEU A 29 18.13 -6.65 6.38
C LEU A 29 19.17 -5.96 7.28
N LYS A 30 20.46 -6.17 6.99
CA LYS A 30 21.62 -5.67 7.78
C LYS A 30 22.66 -4.89 6.95
N GLY A 31 22.45 -4.77 5.64
CA GLY A 31 23.34 -4.06 4.72
C GLY A 31 23.17 -2.54 4.78
N ALA A 32 24.19 -1.81 4.31
CA ALA A 32 24.24 -0.35 4.35
C ALA A 32 23.11 0.35 3.55
N LEU A 33 22.48 -0.36 2.60
CA LEU A 33 21.38 0.16 1.79
C LEU A 33 20.03 -0.43 2.16
N ASP A 34 19.95 -1.34 3.12
CA ASP A 34 18.68 -2.02 3.43
C ASP A 34 17.63 -1.07 4.04
N TRP A 35 18.06 0.09 4.55
CA TRP A 35 17.17 1.17 4.98
C TRP A 35 16.34 1.78 3.81
N LEU A 36 16.76 1.58 2.56
CA LEU A 36 16.03 2.00 1.37
C LEU A 36 14.87 1.07 1.01
N VAL A 37 14.80 -0.14 1.59
CA VAL A 37 13.77 -1.13 1.23
C VAL A 37 12.35 -0.57 1.43
N PRO A 38 11.99 0.01 2.59
CA PRO A 38 10.67 0.60 2.77
C PRO A 38 10.32 1.75 1.79
N PRO A 39 11.16 2.79 1.59
CA PRO A 39 10.80 3.87 0.66
C PRO A 39 10.76 3.40 -0.81
N VAL A 40 11.60 2.46 -1.24
CA VAL A 40 11.56 1.91 -2.60
C VAL A 40 10.25 1.16 -2.84
N PHE A 41 9.82 0.29 -1.91
CA PHE A 41 8.56 -0.43 -2.05
C PHE A 41 7.34 0.49 -2.02
N ARG A 42 7.36 1.55 -1.21
CA ARG A 42 6.30 2.57 -1.21
C ARG A 42 6.24 3.32 -2.54
N ALA A 43 7.39 3.76 -3.06
CA ALA A 43 7.45 4.45 -4.34
C ALA A 43 6.96 3.53 -5.48
N ALA A 44 7.39 2.26 -5.49
CA ALA A 44 6.95 1.27 -6.46
C ALA A 44 5.43 1.02 -6.38
N GLU A 45 4.88 0.84 -5.18
CA GLU A 45 3.46 0.64 -4.98
C GLU A 45 2.63 1.86 -5.43
N TYR A 46 2.91 3.04 -4.86
CA TYR A 46 2.10 4.23 -5.12
C TYR A 46 2.24 4.68 -6.57
N GLY A 47 3.46 4.68 -7.09
CA GLY A 47 3.76 5.02 -8.47
C GLY A 47 3.01 4.11 -9.43
N THR A 48 3.07 2.79 -9.22
CA THR A 48 2.38 1.84 -10.11
C THR A 48 0.86 2.02 -10.08
N ILE A 49 0.27 2.14 -8.89
CA ILE A 49 -1.19 2.31 -8.73
C ILE A 49 -1.67 3.59 -9.44
N LEU A 50 -0.98 4.72 -9.20
CA LEU A 50 -1.35 6.01 -9.78
C LEU A 50 -1.09 6.05 -11.29
N LEU A 51 0.04 5.51 -11.77
CA LEU A 51 0.35 5.48 -13.19
C LEU A 51 -0.65 4.61 -13.96
N LEU A 52 -1.03 3.44 -13.45
CA LEU A 52 -2.04 2.60 -14.09
C LEU A 52 -3.40 3.30 -14.15
N ALA A 53 -3.82 3.95 -13.07
CA ALA A 53 -5.08 4.66 -13.05
C ALA A 53 -5.08 5.91 -13.96
N ALA A 54 -3.95 6.61 -14.06
CA ALA A 54 -3.80 7.74 -14.98
C ALA A 54 -3.86 7.29 -16.45
N HIS A 55 -3.21 6.18 -16.80
CA HIS A 55 -3.23 5.61 -18.16
C HIS A 55 -4.55 4.90 -18.51
N ALA A 56 -5.43 4.66 -17.53
CA ALA A 56 -6.76 4.14 -17.82
C ALA A 56 -7.58 5.13 -18.67
N GLU A 57 -7.31 6.44 -18.54
CA GLU A 57 -8.09 7.51 -19.16
C GLU A 57 -9.60 7.42 -18.87
N VAL A 58 -9.97 6.78 -17.75
CA VAL A 58 -11.35 6.65 -17.26
C VAL A 58 -11.59 7.65 -16.12
N ASN A 59 -12.66 8.43 -16.25
CA ASN A 59 -13.10 9.36 -15.21
C ASN A 59 -13.28 8.64 -13.87
N GLY A 60 -12.71 9.22 -12.81
CA GLY A 60 -12.79 8.68 -11.45
C GLY A 60 -11.75 7.58 -11.11
N ALA A 61 -11.06 6.99 -12.09
CA ALA A 61 -10.06 5.97 -11.82
C ALA A 61 -8.89 6.52 -10.99
N LEU A 62 -8.36 7.68 -11.38
CA LEU A 62 -7.26 8.35 -10.66
C LEU A 62 -7.67 8.79 -9.23
N PRO A 63 -8.83 9.45 -9.00
CA PRO A 63 -9.32 9.68 -7.65
C PRO A 63 -9.49 8.41 -6.80
N ALA A 64 -10.01 7.32 -7.38
CA ALA A 64 -10.17 6.05 -6.66
C ALA A 64 -8.82 5.44 -6.28
N ALA A 65 -7.85 5.44 -7.20
CA ALA A 65 -6.46 5.04 -6.95
C ALA A 65 -5.79 5.91 -5.88
N PHE A 66 -6.01 7.23 -5.91
CA PHE A 66 -5.51 8.13 -4.89
C PHE A 66 -6.12 7.80 -3.52
N GLY A 67 -7.41 7.47 -3.44
CA GLY A 67 -8.06 6.99 -2.22
C GLY A 67 -7.39 5.72 -1.66
N LEU A 68 -7.05 4.76 -2.53
CA LEU A 68 -6.29 3.57 -2.13
C LEU A 68 -4.90 3.94 -1.57
N VAL A 69 -4.15 4.78 -2.29
CA VAL A 69 -2.82 5.25 -1.84
C VAL A 69 -2.93 6.00 -0.51
N ALA A 70 -3.96 6.83 -0.31
CA ALA A 70 -4.18 7.54 0.95
C ALA A 70 -4.45 6.57 2.12
N ALA A 71 -5.27 5.54 1.91
CA ALA A 71 -5.53 4.51 2.92
C ALA A 71 -4.25 3.73 3.30
N VAL A 72 -3.43 3.38 2.31
CA VAL A 72 -2.14 2.71 2.52
C VAL A 72 -1.13 3.64 3.20
N ALA A 73 -1.07 4.90 2.79
CA ALA A 73 -0.22 5.91 3.42
C ALA A 73 -0.59 6.15 4.88
N TYR A 74 -1.88 6.20 5.19
CA TYR A 74 -2.36 6.25 6.57
C TYR A 74 -1.90 5.01 7.36
N HIS A 75 -2.01 3.79 6.81
CA HIS A 75 -1.52 2.59 7.47
C HIS A 75 -0.01 2.62 7.76
N HIS A 76 0.79 3.13 6.82
CA HIS A 76 2.21 3.32 7.00
C HIS A 76 2.52 4.35 8.08
N TYR A 77 1.75 5.44 8.13
CA TYR A 77 1.88 6.48 9.14
C TYR A 77 1.54 5.95 10.53
N ASP A 78 0.43 5.23 10.66
CA ASP A 78 0.00 4.54 11.88
C ASP A 78 1.11 3.60 12.40
N THR A 79 1.70 2.80 11.51
CA THR A 79 2.83 1.92 11.85
C THR A 79 4.02 2.69 12.44
N VAL A 80 4.40 3.84 11.84
CA VAL A 80 5.50 4.66 12.34
C VAL A 80 5.19 5.18 13.74
N TYR A 81 3.97 5.65 13.99
CA TYR A 81 3.57 6.18 15.29
C TYR A 81 3.55 5.13 16.38
N ARG A 82 3.08 3.92 16.08
CA ARG A 82 3.09 2.81 17.04
C ARG A 82 4.51 2.40 17.44
N ILE A 83 5.41 2.32 16.46
CA ILE A 83 6.83 2.02 16.69
C ILE A 83 7.48 3.13 17.53
N ARG A 84 7.24 4.40 17.19
CA ARG A 84 7.73 5.55 18.00
C ARG A 84 7.19 5.53 19.43
N GLY A 85 5.92 5.16 19.61
CA GLY A 85 5.30 4.98 20.92
C GLY A 85 5.69 3.69 21.67
N GLY A 86 6.64 2.90 21.15
CA GLY A 86 7.14 1.69 21.81
C GLY A 86 6.18 0.49 21.80
N THR A 87 5.11 0.55 21.00
CA THR A 87 4.07 -0.50 20.94
C THR A 87 4.27 -1.52 19.82
N GLY A 88 5.24 -1.28 18.94
CA GLY A 88 5.60 -2.17 17.85
C GLY A 88 4.78 -1.94 16.58
N ALA A 89 4.73 -2.96 15.71
CA ALA A 89 4.04 -2.89 14.42
C ALA A 89 2.57 -3.36 14.53
N PRO A 90 1.69 -2.96 13.59
CA PRO A 90 0.34 -3.49 13.48
C PRO A 90 0.31 -5.03 13.37
N PRO A 91 -0.80 -5.67 13.76
CA PRO A 91 -0.87 -7.12 13.81
C PRO A 91 -0.74 -7.74 12.41
N HIS A 92 0.01 -8.84 12.31
CA HIS A 92 0.33 -9.47 11.03
C HIS A 92 -0.91 -9.90 10.22
N TRP A 93 -2.04 -10.20 10.87
CA TRP A 93 -3.28 -10.52 10.16
C TRP A 93 -3.79 -9.35 9.33
N LEU A 94 -3.60 -8.11 9.79
CA LEU A 94 -4.03 -6.91 9.08
C LEU A 94 -3.24 -6.77 7.78
N VAL A 95 -1.90 -6.84 7.88
CA VAL A 95 -0.99 -6.77 6.72
C VAL A 95 -1.34 -7.81 5.65
N ARG A 96 -1.64 -9.04 6.08
CA ARG A 96 -2.07 -10.12 5.17
C ARG A 96 -3.44 -9.84 4.56
N ALA A 97 -4.41 -9.36 5.35
CA ALA A 97 -5.76 -9.07 4.87
C ALA A 97 -5.79 -7.93 3.84
N ILE A 98 -4.92 -6.94 3.98
CA ILE A 98 -4.75 -5.85 3.01
C ILE A 98 -3.73 -6.17 1.91
N GLY A 99 -3.22 -7.41 1.86
CA GLY A 99 -2.42 -7.95 0.76
C GLY A 99 -0.95 -7.52 0.69
N GLY A 100 -0.41 -6.77 1.65
CA GLY A 100 0.93 -6.18 1.52
C GLY A 100 1.06 -5.25 0.30
N HIS A 101 2.26 -4.74 0.05
CA HIS A 101 2.49 -3.84 -1.09
C HIS A 101 2.48 -4.59 -2.41
N GLU A 102 3.05 -5.79 -2.41
CA GLU A 102 3.16 -6.70 -3.53
C GLU A 102 1.81 -7.25 -3.98
N GLY A 103 0.94 -7.63 -3.04
CA GLY A 103 -0.38 -8.16 -3.37
C GLY A 103 -1.33 -7.06 -3.84
N ARG A 104 -1.25 -5.84 -3.30
CA ARG A 104 -2.05 -4.71 -3.79
C ARG A 104 -1.65 -4.27 -5.19
N VAL A 105 -0.34 -4.22 -5.49
CA VAL A 105 0.14 -3.95 -6.87
C VAL A 105 -0.36 -5.03 -7.83
N LEU A 106 -0.24 -6.30 -7.46
CA LEU A 106 -0.74 -7.41 -8.27
C LEU A 106 -2.27 -7.35 -8.46
N ALA A 107 -3.01 -7.04 -7.41
CA ALA A 107 -4.46 -6.88 -7.48
C ALA A 107 -4.85 -5.75 -8.43
N VAL A 108 -4.23 -4.56 -8.33
CA VAL A 108 -4.52 -3.43 -9.22
C VAL A 108 -4.16 -3.76 -10.67
N ALA A 109 -3.03 -4.43 -10.93
CA ALA A 109 -2.67 -4.89 -12.27
C ALA A 109 -3.68 -5.91 -12.83
N ALA A 110 -4.15 -6.84 -12.00
CA ALA A 110 -5.17 -7.82 -12.37
C ALA A 110 -6.54 -7.17 -12.61
N LEU A 111 -6.94 -6.18 -11.81
CA LEU A 111 -8.17 -5.42 -12.02
C LEU A 111 -8.13 -4.62 -13.33
N ALA A 112 -6.99 -3.99 -13.65
CA ALA A 112 -6.79 -3.31 -14.91
C ALA A 112 -6.88 -4.27 -16.11
N PHE A 113 -6.37 -5.50 -15.97
CA PHE A 113 -6.42 -6.52 -17.02
C PHE A 113 -7.82 -7.15 -17.19
N LEU A 114 -8.48 -7.51 -16.08
CA LEU A 114 -9.73 -8.28 -16.09
C LEU A 114 -10.98 -7.39 -16.20
N LEU A 115 -10.96 -6.20 -15.60
CA LEU A 115 -12.11 -5.31 -15.44
C LEU A 115 -11.82 -3.89 -15.95
N PRO A 116 -11.23 -3.69 -17.14
CA PRO A 116 -10.83 -2.36 -17.61
C PRO A 116 -12.02 -1.39 -17.69
N ALA A 117 -13.20 -1.87 -18.10
CA ALA A 117 -14.41 -1.07 -18.19
C ALA A 117 -15.04 -0.72 -16.82
N GLN A 118 -14.67 -1.43 -15.75
CA GLN A 118 -15.16 -1.19 -14.39
C GLN A 118 -14.04 -0.73 -13.45
N ILE A 119 -12.90 -0.29 -13.97
CA ILE A 119 -11.71 -0.01 -13.17
C ILE A 119 -11.98 1.00 -12.05
N THR A 120 -12.76 2.05 -12.31
CA THR A 120 -13.13 3.04 -11.29
C THR A 120 -13.85 2.39 -10.11
N LEU A 121 -14.86 1.54 -10.38
CA LEU A 121 -15.59 0.84 -9.33
C LEU A 121 -14.68 -0.14 -8.60
N ALA A 122 -13.89 -0.92 -9.34
CA ALA A 122 -13.00 -1.92 -8.77
C ALA A 122 -11.94 -1.29 -7.83
N LEU A 123 -11.30 -0.20 -8.27
CA LEU A 123 -10.36 0.56 -7.43
C LEU A 123 -11.05 1.18 -6.23
N THR A 124 -12.27 1.69 -6.39
CA THR A 124 -13.05 2.26 -5.27
C THR A 124 -13.35 1.21 -4.21
N VAL A 125 -13.81 0.02 -4.62
CA VAL A 125 -14.09 -1.09 -3.70
C VAL A 125 -12.81 -1.52 -2.98
N LEU A 126 -11.70 -1.65 -3.70
CA LEU A 126 -10.40 -1.99 -3.10
C LEU A 126 -9.94 -0.92 -2.11
N ALA A 127 -10.01 0.36 -2.48
CA ALA A 127 -9.66 1.49 -1.61
C ALA A 127 -10.49 1.50 -0.32
N VAL A 128 -11.82 1.35 -0.43
CA VAL A 128 -12.73 1.34 0.71
C VAL A 128 -12.47 0.13 1.59
N ALA A 129 -12.27 -1.07 1.01
CA ALA A 129 -11.97 -2.27 1.79
C ALA A 129 -10.68 -2.12 2.61
N VAL A 130 -9.61 -1.62 1.98
CA VAL A 130 -8.33 -1.35 2.67
C VAL A 130 -8.52 -0.27 3.74
N ALA A 131 -9.18 0.84 3.42
CA ALA A 131 -9.43 1.92 4.36
C ALA A 131 -10.21 1.45 5.59
N VAL A 132 -11.29 0.69 5.40
CA VAL A 132 -12.11 0.16 6.50
C VAL A 132 -11.28 -0.75 7.40
N LEU A 133 -10.53 -1.71 6.83
CA LEU A 133 -9.72 -2.62 7.64
C LEU A 133 -8.66 -1.88 8.47
N VAL A 134 -7.95 -0.96 7.82
CA VAL A 134 -6.88 -0.16 8.45
C VAL A 134 -7.45 0.76 9.51
N LEU A 135 -8.51 1.51 9.22
CA LEU A 135 -9.10 2.47 10.15
C LEU A 135 -9.75 1.77 11.33
N VAL A 136 -10.48 0.67 11.12
CA VAL A 136 -11.11 -0.07 12.21
C VAL A 136 -10.06 -0.64 13.17
N GLU A 137 -8.97 -1.22 12.65
CA GLU A 137 -7.90 -1.73 13.50
C GLU A 137 -7.16 -0.59 14.20
N SER A 138 -6.84 0.49 13.48
CA SER A 138 -6.20 1.69 14.04
C SER A 138 -7.00 2.29 15.17
N ILE A 139 -8.28 2.59 14.95
CA ILE A 139 -9.16 3.16 15.96
C ILE A 139 -9.27 2.23 17.17
N ARG A 140 -9.48 0.93 16.95
CA ARG A 140 -9.54 -0.04 18.06
C ARG A 140 -8.26 -0.04 18.88
N PHE A 141 -7.11 -0.06 18.24
CA PHE A 141 -5.82 -0.07 18.92
C PHE A 141 -5.61 1.22 19.73
N TRP A 142 -5.72 2.39 19.11
CA TRP A 142 -5.42 3.65 19.80
C TRP A 142 -6.39 3.96 20.94
N VAL A 143 -7.66 3.54 20.82
CA VAL A 143 -8.64 3.70 21.89
C VAL A 143 -8.39 2.74 23.07
N SER A 144 -7.85 1.54 22.83
CA SER A 144 -7.73 0.50 23.86
C SER A 144 -6.33 0.33 24.46
N SER A 145 -5.28 0.69 23.74
CA SER A 145 -3.89 0.34 24.09
C SER A 145 -3.29 1.14 25.24
N GLN A 146 -3.90 2.28 25.62
CA GLN A 146 -3.28 3.29 26.52
C GLN A 146 -1.87 3.71 26.04
N ALA A 147 -1.59 3.54 24.73
CA ALA A 147 -0.29 3.85 24.15
C ALA A 147 0.02 5.34 24.33
N PRO A 148 1.26 5.71 24.68
CA PRO A 148 1.65 7.10 24.77
C PRO A 148 1.52 7.74 23.38
N ALA A 149 0.60 8.69 23.24
CA ALA A 149 0.56 9.59 22.10
C ALA A 149 1.71 10.59 22.26
N VAL A 150 2.93 10.17 21.95
CA VAL A 150 4.10 11.06 21.96
C VAL A 150 3.88 12.11 20.86
N HIS A 151 3.49 13.31 21.28
CA HIS A 151 3.37 14.48 20.42
C HIS A 151 4.71 15.22 20.42
N ASP A 152 5.51 14.97 19.39
CA ASP A 152 6.82 15.61 19.19
C ASP A 152 6.67 17.04 18.62
N GLU A 153 5.62 17.77 19.05
CA GLU A 153 5.29 19.11 18.55
C GLU A 153 5.63 20.23 19.56
N GLY A 154 6.36 19.91 20.63
CA GLY A 154 6.62 20.88 21.69
C GLY A 154 7.83 20.61 22.55
N GLU A 155 9.04 20.66 21.98
CA GLU A 155 10.18 21.18 22.73
C GLU A 155 11.25 21.71 21.75
N PRO A 156 11.45 23.04 21.64
CA PRO A 156 12.65 23.55 21.00
C PRO A 156 13.86 23.13 21.84
N ALA A 157 14.84 22.54 21.17
CA ALA A 157 16.16 22.27 21.74
C ALA A 157 16.86 23.56 22.21
#